data_AF-A0A7J8XZ82-F1
#
_entry.id   AF-A0A7J8XZ82-F1
#
_cell.length_a   1.000
_cell.length_b   1.000
_cell.length_c   1.000
_cell.angle_alpha   90.00
_cell.angle_beta   90.00
_cell.angle_gamma   90.00
#
_symmetry.space_group_name_H-M   'P 1'
#
loop_
_entity.id
_entity.type
_entity.pdbx_description
1 polymer ?
#
loop_
_entity_poly.entity_id
_entity_poly.type
_entity_poly.pdbx_seq_one_letter_code
_entity_poly.pdbx_strand_id
1 'polypeptide(L)'
;MLFRARDSYSADEKIQVTVALNHFGKGLVERMTSHPTIISQGNRYSTPGTFATKEVTCSGLLKLAQWKNWNYVSQGDHFENDPIFNPSSNLSASNQFGADKMMPFKPVQIVPELTKYAEPLSCTICRPC
;
A
#
# COMPACT_ATOMS: atom_id res chain seq x y z
N MET A 1 -5.35 -3.64 -7.75
CA MET A 1 -6.55 -4.04 -6.98
C MET A 1 -7.51 -2.85 -6.91
N LEU A 2 -8.82 -3.06 -6.76
CA LEU A 2 -9.80 -1.98 -6.60
C LEU A 2 -10.65 -2.28 -5.36
N PHE A 3 -10.69 -1.35 -4.40
CA PHE A 3 -11.37 -1.54 -3.11
C PHE A 3 -12.61 -0.65 -2.94
N ARG A 4 -12.85 0.26 -3.88
CA ARG A 4 -14.05 1.11 -3.94
C ARG A 4 -14.45 1.27 -5.40
N ALA A 5 -15.69 0.94 -5.75
CA ALA A 5 -16.14 1.00 -7.14
C ALA A 5 -16.84 2.33 -7.49
N ARG A 6 -17.48 2.99 -6.50
CA ARG A 6 -18.25 4.22 -6.72
C ARG A 6 -18.07 5.20 -5.56
N ASP A 7 -17.82 6.46 -5.90
CA ASP A 7 -17.65 7.54 -4.92
C ASP A 7 -18.95 7.91 -4.19
N SER A 8 -20.10 7.71 -4.84
CA SER A 8 -21.41 8.03 -4.27
C SER A 8 -21.98 6.95 -3.35
N TYR A 9 -21.32 5.79 -3.25
CA TYR A 9 -21.78 4.70 -2.41
C TYR A 9 -21.23 4.85 -1.00
N SER A 10 -22.11 5.23 -0.06
CA SER A 10 -21.74 5.55 1.32
C SER A 10 -21.40 4.33 2.17
N ALA A 11 -21.85 3.13 1.79
CA ALA A 11 -21.49 1.92 2.53
C ALA A 11 -20.00 1.58 2.39
N ASP A 12 -19.34 2.04 1.31
CA ASP A 12 -17.90 1.84 1.10
C ASP A 12 -17.05 2.63 2.12
N GLU A 13 -17.60 3.64 2.81
CA GLU A 13 -16.89 4.39 3.85
C GLU A 13 -16.45 3.52 5.04
N LYS A 14 -17.11 2.37 5.22
CA LYS A 14 -16.82 1.42 6.30
C LYS A 14 -15.87 0.30 5.88
N ILE A 15 -15.47 0.24 4.61
CA ILE A 15 -14.58 -0.81 4.11
C ILE A 15 -13.23 -0.67 4.81
N GLN A 16 -12.77 -1.78 5.39
CA GLN A 16 -11.45 -1.93 5.99
C GLN A 16 -10.79 -3.12 5.32
N VAL A 17 -9.62 -2.88 4.73
CA VAL A 17 -8.86 -3.91 4.01
C VAL A 17 -7.44 -3.92 4.56
N THR A 18 -7.00 -5.09 4.98
CA THR A 18 -5.60 -5.34 5.33
C THR A 18 -4.94 -6.08 4.19
N VAL A 19 -3.92 -5.47 3.59
CA VAL A 19 -3.06 -6.12 2.60
C VAL A 19 -1.70 -6.35 3.27
N ALA A 20 -1.33 -7.61 3.48
CA ALA A 20 -0.09 -7.99 4.17
C ALA A 20 0.58 -9.15 3.45
N LEU A 21 1.93 -9.24 3.54
CA LEU A 21 2.71 -10.36 3.02
C LEU A 21 2.51 -10.62 1.50
N ASN A 22 2.27 -9.57 0.72
CA ASN A 22 2.09 -9.65 -0.73
C ASN A 22 3.36 -9.21 -1.47
N HIS A 23 3.56 -9.72 -2.69
CA HIS A 23 4.59 -9.24 -3.60
C HIS A 23 3.93 -8.59 -4.83
N PHE A 24 4.19 -7.30 -5.02
CA PHE A 24 3.68 -6.50 -6.12
C PHE A 24 4.75 -6.34 -7.20
N GLY A 25 4.58 -7.07 -8.31
CA GLY A 25 5.54 -7.10 -9.41
C GLY A 25 5.56 -5.83 -10.28
N LYS A 26 6.36 -5.89 -11.36
CA LYS A 26 6.48 -4.79 -12.35
C LYS A 26 5.19 -4.65 -13.17
N GLY A 27 4.98 -3.46 -13.74
CA GLY A 27 3.86 -3.18 -14.65
C GLY A 27 2.53 -2.87 -13.96
N LEU A 28 2.53 -2.67 -12.64
CA LEU A 28 1.37 -2.17 -11.92
C LEU A 28 1.14 -0.71 -12.27
N VAL A 29 -0.09 -0.40 -12.67
CA VAL A 29 -0.56 0.96 -12.96
C VAL A 29 -1.49 1.42 -11.84
N GLU A 30 -1.38 2.71 -11.51
CA GLU A 30 -2.08 3.41 -10.43
C GLU A 30 -3.62 3.33 -10.55
N ARG A 31 -4.32 3.31 -9.40
CA ARG A 31 -5.79 3.45 -9.29
C ARG A 31 -6.25 4.12 -7.99
N MET A 32 -5.90 5.40 -7.79
CA MET A 32 -6.25 6.14 -6.58
C MET A 32 -7.32 7.21 -6.84
N THR A 33 -8.52 7.05 -6.28
CA THR A 33 -9.55 8.10 -6.24
C THR A 33 -10.38 8.05 -4.94
N SER A 34 -10.72 9.23 -4.42
CA SER A 34 -11.73 9.51 -3.36
C SER A 34 -11.38 9.17 -1.90
N HIS A 35 -10.60 10.05 -1.27
CA HIS A 35 -10.39 10.17 0.19
C HIS A 35 -10.06 8.86 0.95
N PRO A 36 -9.10 8.05 0.49
CA PRO A 36 -8.70 6.86 1.24
C PRO A 36 -7.87 7.22 2.48
N THR A 37 -7.94 6.36 3.49
CA THR A 37 -6.94 6.30 4.56
C THR A 37 -6.00 5.14 4.26
N ILE A 38 -4.71 5.43 4.08
CA ILE A 38 -3.68 4.43 3.81
C ILE A 38 -2.65 4.49 4.93
N ILE A 39 -2.51 3.36 5.61
CA ILE A 39 -1.49 3.16 6.64
C ILE A 39 -0.55 2.08 6.12
N SER A 40 0.64 2.52 5.73
CA SER A 40 1.72 1.69 5.23
C SER A 40 2.70 1.40 6.35
N GLN A 41 2.99 0.11 6.58
CA GLN A 41 3.87 -0.33 7.64
C GLN A 41 4.80 -1.47 7.19
N GLY A 42 6.11 -1.29 7.36
CA GLY A 42 7.13 -2.32 7.11
C GLY A 42 7.26 -2.75 5.64
N ASN A 43 6.86 -1.90 4.70
CA ASN A 43 6.91 -2.18 3.26
C ASN A 43 8.28 -1.86 2.66
N ARG A 44 8.65 -2.60 1.61
CA ARG A 44 9.87 -2.36 0.82
C ARG A 44 9.48 -1.89 -0.59
N TYR A 45 9.72 -0.63 -0.89
CA TYR A 45 9.47 -0.04 -2.20
C TYR A 45 10.76 0.00 -3.00
N SER A 46 10.78 -0.65 -4.16
CA SER A 46 11.91 -0.61 -5.08
C SER A 46 11.42 -0.18 -6.45
N THR A 47 12.04 0.86 -7.01
CA THR A 47 11.70 1.35 -8.35
C THR A 47 12.76 0.94 -9.37
N PRO A 48 12.38 0.74 -10.65
CA PRO A 48 13.35 0.48 -11.72
C PRO A 48 14.17 1.73 -12.15
N GLY A 49 14.29 2.78 -11.33
CA GLY A 49 15.12 3.96 -11.63
C GLY A 49 14.62 4.85 -12.76
N THR A 50 13.49 4.52 -13.39
CA THR A 50 12.86 5.33 -14.44
C THR A 50 12.08 6.52 -13.86
N PHE A 51 12.02 7.64 -14.58
CA PHE A 51 11.37 8.88 -14.11
C PHE A 51 9.86 8.73 -13.82
N ALA A 52 9.17 7.78 -14.43
CA ALA A 52 7.73 7.58 -14.28
C ALA A 52 7.29 6.82 -13.01
N THR A 53 8.23 6.31 -12.21
CA THR A 53 7.94 5.42 -11.07
C THR A 53 8.41 5.98 -9.73
N LYS A 54 8.71 7.28 -9.66
CA LYS A 54 9.36 7.88 -8.49
C LYS A 54 8.42 8.18 -7.32
N GLU A 55 7.10 8.19 -7.51
CA GLU A 55 6.15 8.47 -6.42
C GLU A 55 5.34 7.23 -6.08
N VAL A 56 5.33 6.84 -4.79
CA VAL A 56 4.58 5.69 -4.27
C VAL A 56 3.10 6.04 -4.09
N THR A 57 2.85 7.25 -3.61
CA THR A 57 1.52 7.84 -3.51
C THR A 57 1.27 8.63 -4.78
N CYS A 58 0.16 8.42 -5.47
CA CYS A 58 -0.24 9.35 -6.52
C CYS A 58 -1.67 9.83 -6.27
N SER A 59 -1.87 11.11 -6.55
CA SER A 59 -3.13 11.84 -6.32
C SER A 59 -3.85 12.14 -7.63
N GLY A 60 -3.41 11.54 -8.75
CA GLY A 60 -3.94 11.78 -10.09
C GLY A 60 -3.99 13.27 -10.47
N LEU A 61 -5.11 13.70 -11.05
CA LEU A 61 -5.37 15.08 -11.49
C LEU A 61 -5.96 15.99 -10.39
N LEU A 62 -5.98 15.53 -9.13
CA LEU A 62 -6.60 16.28 -8.04
C LEU A 62 -5.73 17.47 -7.62
N LYS A 63 -6.38 18.58 -7.27
CA LYS A 63 -5.68 19.78 -6.78
C LYS A 63 -4.98 19.47 -5.46
N LEU A 64 -3.84 20.13 -5.21
CA LEU A 64 -3.03 19.96 -4.00
C LEU A 64 -3.83 20.04 -2.68
N ALA A 65 -4.87 20.86 -2.66
CA ALA A 65 -5.74 21.05 -1.50
C ALA A 65 -6.64 19.85 -1.18
N GLN A 66 -6.95 18.99 -2.16
CA GLN A 66 -7.87 17.86 -1.96
C GLN A 66 -7.15 16.66 -1.32
N TRP A 67 -5.93 16.34 -1.77
CA TRP A 67 -5.20 15.18 -1.24
C TRP A 67 -4.50 15.46 0.10
N LYS A 68 -4.21 16.72 0.43
CA LYS A 68 -3.64 17.09 1.73
C LYS A 68 -4.51 16.71 2.94
N ASN A 69 -5.81 16.54 2.72
CA ASN A 69 -6.75 16.13 3.76
C ASN A 69 -6.85 14.61 3.91
N TRP A 70 -6.13 13.83 3.10
CA TRP A 70 -6.15 12.38 3.17
C TRP A 70 -5.20 11.88 4.26
N ASN A 71 -5.50 10.72 4.83
CA ASN A 71 -4.69 10.15 5.91
C ASN A 71 -3.70 9.15 5.33
N TYR A 72 -2.51 9.63 4.97
CA TYR A 72 -1.40 8.80 4.51
C TYR A 72 -0.30 8.72 5.55
N VAL A 73 -0.03 7.50 6.01
CA VAL A 73 0.98 7.23 7.02
C VAL A 73 1.94 6.18 6.48
N SER A 74 3.25 6.39 6.68
CA SER A 74 4.32 5.45 6.35
C SER A 74 5.17 5.24 7.61
N GLN A 75 5.27 3.99 8.08
CA GLN A 75 5.98 3.63 9.31
C GLN A 75 6.89 2.42 9.08
N GLY A 76 8.21 2.58 9.26
CA GLY A 76 9.16 1.47 9.08
C GLY A 76 9.33 1.00 7.63
N ASP A 77 8.87 1.80 6.66
CA ASP A 77 9.02 1.51 5.24
C ASP A 77 10.44 1.83 4.74
N HIS A 78 10.89 1.06 3.74
CA HIS A 78 12.19 1.25 3.09
C HIS A 78 12.03 1.56 1.61
N PHE A 79 12.75 2.58 1.15
CA PHE A 79 12.70 3.09 -0.21
C PHE A 79 14.05 2.85 -0.88
N GLU A 80 14.08 1.98 -1.88
CA GLU A 80 15.25 1.65 -2.67
C GLU A 80 15.14 2.27 -4.07
N ASN A 81 16.19 2.97 -4.50
CA ASN A 81 16.24 3.78 -5.73
C ASN A 81 15.31 5.01 -5.71
N ASP A 82 15.28 5.72 -4.58
CA ASP A 82 14.60 7.00 -4.36
C ASP A 82 13.09 7.08 -4.69
N PRO A 83 12.25 6.08 -4.36
CA PRO A 83 10.81 6.30 -4.32
C PRO A 83 10.44 7.30 -3.23
N ILE A 84 9.56 8.25 -3.57
CA ILE A 84 9.02 9.27 -2.67
C ILE A 84 7.65 8.81 -2.20
N PHE A 85 7.46 8.75 -0.88
CA PHE A 85 6.16 8.68 -0.24
C PHE A 85 5.85 10.05 0.34
N ASN A 86 4.70 10.63 -0.02
CA ASN A 86 4.25 11.91 0.51
C ASN A 86 3.26 11.67 1.66
N PRO A 87 3.72 11.55 2.92
CA PRO A 87 2.82 11.32 4.04
C PRO A 87 1.97 12.56 4.32
N SER A 88 0.79 12.31 4.86
CA SER A 88 -0.06 13.36 5.41
C SER A 88 0.47 13.83 6.77
N SER A 89 0.07 15.03 7.18
CA SER A 89 0.41 15.59 8.49
C SER A 89 -0.29 14.87 9.65
N ASN A 90 -1.33 14.07 9.40
CA ASN A 90 -2.06 13.34 10.44
C ASN A 90 -1.38 12.01 10.82
N LEU A 91 -0.37 12.09 11.68
CA LEU A 91 0.35 10.92 12.22
C LEU A 91 -0.51 10.06 13.16
N SER A 92 -1.56 10.65 13.75
CA SER A 92 -2.49 9.95 14.66
C SER A 92 -3.43 8.98 13.95
N ALA A 93 -3.52 9.05 12.61
CA ALA A 93 -4.35 8.15 11.82
C ALA A 93 -3.98 6.67 12.03
N SER A 94 -2.69 6.36 12.26
CA SER A 94 -2.25 5.00 12.57
C SER A 94 -2.89 4.47 13.86
N ASN A 95 -2.97 5.29 14.91
CA ASN A 95 -3.63 4.91 16.16
C ASN A 95 -5.16 4.88 16.03
N GLN A 96 -5.74 5.75 15.20
CA GLN A 96 -7.19 5.85 15.05
C GLN A 96 -7.78 4.70 14.23
N PHE A 97 -7.11 4.30 13.15
CA PHE A 97 -7.64 3.32 12.19
C PHE A 97 -6.89 1.98 12.23
N GLY A 98 -5.65 1.98 12.73
CA GLY A 98 -4.75 0.83 12.69
C GLY A 98 -4.49 0.12 14.02
N ALA A 99 -4.93 0.65 15.17
CA ALA A 99 -4.55 0.18 16.50
C ALA A 99 -4.56 -1.35 16.71
N ASP A 100 -5.73 -1.94 16.98
CA ASP A 100 -5.91 -3.37 17.27
C ASP A 100 -6.14 -4.21 16.01
N LYS A 101 -6.23 -3.55 14.86
CA LYS A 101 -6.59 -4.16 13.57
C LYS A 101 -5.38 -4.49 12.68
N MET A 102 -4.19 -4.12 13.12
CA MET A 102 -2.95 -4.34 12.37
C MET A 102 -2.09 -5.42 13.02
N MET A 103 -1.45 -6.20 12.15
CA MET A 103 -0.39 -7.10 12.57
C MET A 103 0.86 -6.29 12.90
N PRO A 104 1.63 -6.67 13.93
CA PRO A 104 2.93 -6.04 14.17
C PRO A 104 3.83 -6.17 12.95
N PHE A 105 4.27 -5.04 12.41
CA PHE A 105 5.22 -5.05 11.30
C PHE A 105 6.61 -5.45 11.78
N LYS A 106 7.38 -6.05 10.87
CA LYS A 106 8.76 -6.49 11.13
C LYS A 106 9.76 -5.58 10.43
N PRO A 107 11.05 -5.62 10.81
CA PRO A 107 12.09 -4.87 10.12
C PRO A 107 12.14 -5.22 8.62
N VAL A 108 12.39 -4.22 7.79
CA VAL A 108 12.34 -4.36 6.32
C VAL A 108 13.29 -5.43 5.76
N GLN A 109 14.38 -5.74 6.47
CA GLN A 109 15.41 -6.69 6.03
C GLN A 109 14.85 -8.11 5.85
N ILE A 110 13.77 -8.46 6.54
CA ILE A 110 13.16 -9.78 6.44
C ILE A 110 12.03 -9.85 5.40
N VAL A 111 11.71 -8.75 4.71
CA VAL A 111 10.67 -8.73 3.66
C VAL A 111 10.88 -9.81 2.60
N PRO A 112 12.10 -10.05 2.06
CA PRO A 112 12.32 -11.12 1.07
C PRO A 112 11.97 -12.52 1.60
N GLU A 113 12.14 -12.76 2.90
CA GLU A 113 11.77 -14.03 3.54
C GLU A 113 10.26 -14.10 3.78
N LEU A 114 9.65 -13.00 4.24
CA LEU A 114 8.22 -12.90 4.50
C LEU A 114 7.36 -13.04 3.23
N THR A 115 7.84 -12.57 2.08
CA THR A 115 7.11 -12.63 0.80
C THR A 115 7.59 -13.76 -0.12
N LYS A 116 8.45 -14.66 0.37
CA LYS A 116 9.04 -15.76 -0.43
C LYS A 116 7.99 -16.65 -1.11
N TYR A 117 6.84 -16.82 -0.45
CA TYR A 117 5.74 -17.67 -0.91
C TYR A 117 4.51 -16.87 -1.36
N ALA A 118 4.67 -15.59 -1.67
CA ALA A 118 3.57 -14.74 -2.14
C ALA A 118 3.12 -15.06 -3.58
N GLU A 119 3.87 -15.89 -4.30
CA GLU A 119 3.55 -16.37 -5.64
C GLU A 119 2.77 -17.69 -5.62
N PRO A 120 2.06 -18.04 -6.71
CA PRO A 120 1.37 -19.33 -6.81
C PRO A 120 2.32 -20.50 -6.51
N LEU A 121 1.86 -21.45 -5.71
CA LEU A 121 2.57 -22.70 -5.53
C LEU A 121 2.78 -23.36 -6.90
N SER A 122 3.99 -23.88 -7.13
CA SER A 122 4.29 -24.67 -8.34
C SER A 122 3.63 -26.05 -8.24
N CYS A 123 2.31 -26.05 -8.32
CA CYS A 123 1.47 -27.23 -8.26
C CYS A 123 1.50 -27.97 -9.60
N THR A 124 1.63 -29.29 -9.55
CA THR A 124 1.41 -30.15 -10.73
C THR A 124 0.03 -30.76 -10.61
N ILE A 125 -0.69 -30.85 -11.74
CA ILE A 125 -1.97 -31.56 -11.81
C ILE A 125 -1.78 -32.98 -11.24
N CYS A 126 -2.69 -33.39 -10.35
CA CYS A 126 -2.67 -34.69 -9.65
C CYS A 126 -1.48 -34.93 -8.71
N ARG A 127 -0.77 -33.89 -8.23
CA ARG A 127 0.19 -34.00 -7.13
C ARG A 127 -0.16 -33.02 -6.01
N PRO A 128 0.06 -33.39 -4.73
CA PRO A 128 -0.07 -32.45 -3.64
C PRO A 128 0.93 -31.30 -3.84
N CYS A 129 0.44 -30.10 -3.56
CA CYS A 129 1.25 -28.96 -3.18
C CYS A 129 1.27 -28.94 -1.64
#